data_AF-K2NEL3-F1
#
_entry.id   AF-K2NEL3-F1
#
_cell.length_a   1.000
_cell.length_b   1.000
_cell.length_c   1.000
_cell.angle_alpha   90.00
_cell.angle_beta   90.00
_cell.angle_gamma   90.00
#
_symmetry.space_group_name_H-M   'P 1'
#
loop_
_entity.id
_entity.type
_entity.pdbx_description
1 polymer ?
#
loop_
_entity_poly.entity_id
_entity_poly.type
_entity_poly.pdbx_seq_one_letter_code
_entity_poly.pdbx_strand_id
1 'polypeptide(L)'
;MRSSAALGSFNGVAAAHFCEDAQFQLQSGKLGLFLKFCRDVRRHARLAGGNGGQKRARECRETTVAVEEEPGDVASEVLCGVCRAATRLFQGVELRHAELRAIHVACEAEDANRKLGERDEDPMTLASIFSLDSFVSLHTLDLECNCLGDEGITRLCLWCLPQLCFLKRLFVASNGFGVSGLRAIVNYTEGNAPGTDAHTPSTFPFTTRTETKLHPLEAVGLTNNPLFSNDNDEEVTDLLSCLLHACGPLLRRLHLNHVGMPTSSAVTMVRMCFAGDKVRPHGFPHTQLTVYLKQNDIDKERFYSRLRDLEIGAAARTFVV
;
A
#
# COMPACT_ATOMS: atom_id res chain seq x y z
N MET A 1 40.59 -46.48 5.25
CA MET A 1 41.41 -45.49 4.48
C MET A 1 40.62 -44.20 4.33
N ARG A 2 41.25 -43.08 3.96
CA ARG A 2 40.61 -41.75 3.79
C ARG A 2 40.31 -41.45 2.31
N SER A 3 39.13 -40.86 2.03
CA SER A 3 38.83 -39.84 0.99
C SER A 3 37.31 -39.54 1.04
N SER A 4 36.71 -38.34 0.90
CA SER A 4 37.14 -37.00 0.44
C SER A 4 37.45 -36.92 -1.07
N ALA A 5 36.77 -36.16 -1.93
CA ALA A 5 35.61 -35.23 -1.81
C ALA A 5 34.87 -35.18 -3.20
N ALA A 6 33.96 -34.27 -3.60
CA ALA A 6 33.52 -32.96 -3.11
C ALA A 6 32.06 -32.60 -3.54
N LEU A 7 31.81 -31.33 -3.90
CA LEU A 7 30.52 -30.71 -4.25
C LEU A 7 30.00 -31.04 -5.67
N GLY A 8 28.67 -31.03 -5.82
CA GLY A 8 27.95 -30.80 -7.09
C GLY A 8 26.93 -29.66 -6.94
N SER A 9 26.96 -28.68 -7.84
CA SER A 9 26.24 -27.40 -7.75
C SER A 9 24.71 -27.51 -7.70
N PHE A 10 24.06 -26.52 -7.07
CA PHE A 10 22.66 -26.19 -7.34
C PHE A 10 22.43 -25.96 -8.85
N ASN A 11 21.35 -26.53 -9.38
CA ASN A 11 20.56 -25.97 -10.47
C ASN A 11 19.17 -26.61 -10.43
N GLY A 12 18.12 -25.79 -10.29
CA GLY A 12 16.79 -26.26 -9.94
C GLY A 12 15.71 -25.18 -10.07
N VAL A 13 15.81 -24.35 -11.12
CA VAL A 13 14.73 -23.44 -11.50
C VAL A 13 13.60 -24.28 -12.11
N ALA A 14 12.69 -24.76 -11.26
CA ALA A 14 11.48 -25.44 -11.70
C ALA A 14 10.61 -24.45 -12.49
N ALA A 15 10.08 -24.88 -13.63
CA ALA A 15 9.48 -24.00 -14.63
C ALA A 15 8.28 -23.21 -14.06
N ALA A 16 8.38 -21.88 -14.12
CA ALA A 16 7.20 -21.03 -14.15
C ALA A 16 6.53 -21.23 -15.52
N HIS A 17 5.22 -21.53 -15.53
CA HIS A 17 4.47 -21.57 -16.78
C HIS A 17 4.22 -20.13 -17.23
N PHE A 18 4.68 -19.78 -18.43
CA PHE A 18 4.58 -18.42 -18.94
C PHE A 18 3.14 -18.09 -19.36
N CYS A 19 2.70 -16.89 -18.99
CA CYS A 19 1.75 -16.07 -19.74
C CYS A 19 2.56 -14.82 -20.12
N GLU A 20 2.56 -14.42 -21.40
CA GLU A 20 3.76 -13.77 -21.97
C GLU A 20 3.97 -12.30 -21.55
N ASP A 21 2.92 -11.60 -21.11
CA ASP A 21 2.96 -10.27 -20.48
C ASP A 21 3.31 -10.30 -18.97
N ALA A 22 3.22 -11.48 -18.34
CA ALA A 22 2.95 -11.63 -16.92
C ALA A 22 4.11 -12.30 -16.16
N GLN A 23 5.14 -11.52 -15.81
CA GLN A 23 6.31 -12.04 -15.07
C GLN A 23 6.02 -12.29 -13.57
N PHE A 24 5.65 -13.53 -13.25
CA PHE A 24 5.60 -14.03 -11.87
C PHE A 24 7.01 -14.29 -11.33
N GLN A 25 7.49 -13.42 -10.43
CA GLN A 25 8.78 -13.59 -9.75
C GLN A 25 8.58 -14.04 -8.30
N LEU A 26 8.72 -15.35 -8.07
CA LEU A 26 8.85 -15.92 -6.72
C LEU A 26 10.26 -15.64 -6.18
N GLN A 27 10.39 -14.74 -5.22
CA GLN A 27 11.67 -14.38 -4.62
C GLN A 27 11.78 -14.94 -3.19
N SER A 28 12.84 -15.72 -2.93
CA SER A 28 13.20 -16.20 -1.59
C SER A 28 13.96 -15.13 -0.81
N GLY A 29 13.22 -14.34 -0.03
CA GLY A 29 13.80 -13.33 0.85
C GLY A 29 14.39 -13.93 2.13
N LYS A 30 15.24 -13.16 2.84
CA LYS A 30 15.78 -13.52 4.17
C LYS A 30 14.72 -13.72 5.28
N LEU A 31 13.46 -13.38 5.01
CA LEU A 31 12.35 -13.49 5.95
C LEU A 31 11.41 -14.65 5.58
N GLY A 32 11.10 -14.80 4.28
CA GLY A 32 10.22 -15.83 3.74
C GLY A 32 10.03 -15.68 2.23
N LEU A 33 9.00 -16.33 1.68
CA LEU A 33 8.64 -16.20 0.28
C LEU A 33 7.93 -14.86 0.01
N PHE A 34 8.37 -14.17 -1.04
CA PHE A 34 7.75 -13.00 -1.61
C PHE A 34 7.22 -13.34 -3.01
N LEU A 35 5.95 -13.08 -3.26
CA LEU A 35 5.34 -13.15 -4.57
C LEU A 35 5.34 -11.75 -5.19
N LYS A 36 6.12 -11.56 -6.26
CA LYS A 36 6.21 -10.30 -6.98
C LYS A 36 5.60 -10.44 -8.37
N PHE A 37 4.68 -9.55 -8.69
CA PHE A 37 4.16 -9.30 -10.02
C PHE A 37 4.48 -7.86 -10.42
N CYS A 38 5.10 -7.70 -11.59
CA CYS A 38 5.26 -6.43 -12.27
C CYS A 38 5.10 -6.68 -13.77
N ARG A 39 4.17 -5.98 -14.44
CA ARG A 39 4.12 -5.96 -15.91
C ARG A 39 5.42 -5.35 -16.43
N ASP A 40 6.14 -6.08 -17.28
CA ASP A 40 7.49 -5.69 -17.73
C ASP A 40 7.40 -4.61 -18.81
N VAL A 41 7.29 -3.35 -18.38
CA VAL A 41 7.34 -2.17 -19.27
C VAL A 41 8.74 -2.06 -19.87
N ARG A 42 8.98 -2.84 -20.93
CA ARG A 42 10.24 -2.93 -21.67
C ARG A 42 10.68 -1.56 -22.15
N ARG A 43 11.57 -0.92 -21.40
CA ARG A 43 12.21 0.33 -21.77
C ARG A 43 13.14 0.08 -22.96
N HIS A 44 12.60 0.20 -24.17
CA HIS A 44 13.40 0.28 -25.40
C HIS A 44 14.23 1.56 -25.41
N ALA A 45 15.38 1.49 -24.74
CA ALA A 45 16.40 2.54 -24.71
C ALA A 45 17.01 2.73 -26.11
N ARG A 46 16.32 3.49 -26.96
CA ARG A 46 16.89 3.97 -28.22
C ARG A 46 18.07 4.88 -27.90
N LEU A 47 19.27 4.39 -28.17
CA LEU A 47 20.51 5.17 -28.06
C LEU A 47 20.53 6.27 -29.12
N ALA A 48 20.01 7.44 -28.76
CA ALA A 48 20.20 8.70 -29.47
C ALA A 48 21.05 9.62 -28.59
N GLY A 49 22.24 9.99 -29.06
CA GLY A 49 23.18 10.81 -28.29
C GLY A 49 22.75 12.28 -28.21
N GLY A 50 22.83 12.87 -27.02
CA GLY A 50 22.60 14.30 -26.82
C GLY A 50 23.05 14.75 -25.42
N ASN A 51 23.94 15.74 -25.35
CA ASN A 51 24.35 16.36 -24.10
C ASN A 51 23.25 17.28 -23.57
N GLY A 52 22.88 17.17 -22.29
CA GLY A 52 21.95 18.09 -21.64
C GLY A 52 21.49 17.60 -20.26
N GLY A 53 21.91 18.29 -19.20
CA GLY A 53 21.61 17.89 -17.82
C GLY A 53 20.25 18.37 -17.33
N GLN A 54 19.19 17.57 -17.49
CA GLN A 54 17.94 17.70 -16.72
C GLN A 54 17.46 16.32 -16.25
N LYS A 55 17.34 16.13 -14.92
CA LYS A 55 16.74 14.92 -14.35
C LYS A 55 15.21 15.02 -14.42
N ARG A 56 14.63 14.47 -15.50
CA ARG A 56 13.18 14.43 -15.74
C ARG A 56 12.42 13.72 -14.60
N ALA A 57 11.15 14.06 -14.46
CA ALA A 57 10.22 13.37 -13.56
C ALA A 57 9.95 11.91 -14.01
N ARG A 58 9.35 11.11 -13.11
CA ARG A 58 8.77 9.80 -13.47
C ARG A 58 7.38 9.99 -14.08
N GLU A 59 7.31 10.51 -15.30
CA GLU A 59 6.08 10.51 -16.09
C GLU A 59 5.86 9.11 -16.67
N CYS A 60 4.97 8.32 -16.04
CA CYS A 60 4.64 6.96 -16.49
C CYS A 60 3.53 6.95 -17.56
N ARG A 61 3.65 7.79 -18.60
CA ARG A 61 2.82 7.76 -19.83
C ARG A 61 3.64 8.23 -21.04
N GLU A 62 4.24 7.28 -21.76
CA GLU A 62 4.60 7.46 -23.17
C GLU A 62 3.68 6.54 -24.00
N THR A 63 2.78 7.14 -24.77
CA THR A 63 1.91 6.41 -25.71
C THR A 63 2.68 6.09 -26.99
N THR A 64 2.96 4.81 -27.23
CA THR A 64 3.43 4.30 -28.53
C THR A 64 2.34 3.48 -29.21
N VAL A 65 2.37 3.45 -30.55
CA VAL A 65 1.20 3.12 -31.38
C VAL A 65 1.02 1.62 -31.60
N ALA A 66 -0.22 1.17 -31.37
CA ALA A 66 -0.92 -0.01 -31.89
C ALA A 66 -0.11 -1.26 -32.29
N VAL A 67 -0.30 -2.32 -31.49
CA VAL A 67 -0.84 -3.57 -32.04
C VAL A 67 -2.27 -3.68 -31.48
N GLU A 68 -3.25 -4.03 -32.32
CA GLU A 68 -4.62 -4.32 -31.87
C GLU A 68 -4.72 -5.77 -31.40
N GLU A 69 -4.19 -6.02 -30.21
CA GLU A 69 -4.60 -7.16 -29.39
C GLU A 69 -5.81 -6.71 -28.54
N GLU A 70 -6.88 -7.52 -28.51
CA GLU A 70 -7.99 -7.35 -27.57
C GLU A 70 -7.39 -7.24 -26.16
N PRO A 71 -7.63 -6.14 -25.41
CA PRO A 71 -6.95 -5.90 -24.15
C PRO A 71 -7.46 -6.87 -23.08
N GLY A 72 -6.76 -8.00 -22.95
CA GLY A 72 -6.99 -9.00 -21.91
C GLY A 72 -6.98 -8.34 -20.53
N ASP A 73 -7.86 -8.80 -19.63
CA ASP A 73 -7.97 -8.22 -18.30
C ASP A 73 -6.78 -8.65 -17.43
N VAL A 74 -5.69 -7.89 -17.57
CA VAL A 74 -4.40 -8.06 -16.87
C VAL A 74 -4.60 -8.35 -15.40
N ALA A 75 -5.57 -7.69 -14.76
CA ALA A 75 -5.89 -7.92 -13.36
C ALA A 75 -6.42 -9.33 -13.08
N SER A 76 -7.37 -9.82 -13.86
CA SER A 76 -7.86 -11.20 -13.75
C SER A 76 -6.75 -12.22 -14.01
N GLU A 77 -5.82 -11.95 -14.94
CA GLU A 77 -4.64 -12.80 -15.16
C GLU A 77 -3.67 -12.81 -13.96
N VAL A 78 -3.39 -11.62 -13.38
CA VAL A 78 -2.61 -11.49 -12.15
C VAL A 78 -3.23 -12.30 -11.03
N LEU A 79 -4.54 -12.15 -10.81
CA LEU A 79 -5.28 -12.81 -9.72
C LEU A 79 -5.32 -14.33 -9.92
N CYS A 80 -5.61 -14.80 -11.14
CA CYS A 80 -5.49 -16.22 -11.51
C CYS A 80 -4.09 -16.78 -11.23
N GLY A 81 -3.04 -16.03 -11.58
CA GLY A 81 -1.65 -16.44 -11.34
C GLY A 81 -1.25 -16.43 -9.86
N VAL A 82 -1.72 -15.45 -9.08
CA VAL A 82 -1.53 -15.38 -7.62
C VAL A 82 -2.22 -16.57 -6.94
N CYS A 83 -3.44 -16.91 -7.36
CA CYS A 83 -4.18 -18.07 -6.86
C CYS A 83 -3.47 -19.39 -7.22
N ARG A 84 -3.02 -19.56 -8.47
CA ARG A 84 -2.20 -20.72 -8.88
C ARG A 84 -0.85 -20.80 -8.13
N ALA A 85 -0.29 -19.67 -7.72
CA ALA A 85 0.92 -19.60 -6.91
C ALA A 85 0.67 -19.85 -5.40
N ALA A 86 -0.59 -19.85 -4.92
CA ALA A 86 -1.01 -20.00 -3.52
C ALA A 86 -0.86 -21.44 -2.97
N THR A 87 0.22 -22.12 -3.31
CA THR A 87 0.61 -23.46 -2.83
C THR A 87 1.53 -23.43 -1.61
N ARG A 88 1.88 -22.24 -1.11
CA ARG A 88 2.86 -22.01 -0.04
C ARG A 88 2.52 -20.76 0.77
N LEU A 89 2.94 -20.75 2.04
CA LEU A 89 2.87 -19.59 2.92
C LEU A 89 3.73 -18.42 2.40
N PHE A 90 3.10 -17.29 2.11
CA PHE A 90 3.74 -16.03 1.74
C PHE A 90 3.90 -15.10 2.94
N GLN A 91 4.97 -14.31 2.92
CA GLN A 91 5.18 -13.20 3.87
C GLN A 91 5.12 -11.82 3.20
N GLY A 92 5.22 -11.75 1.87
CA GLY A 92 4.96 -10.53 1.13
C GLY A 92 4.37 -10.80 -0.24
N VAL A 93 3.47 -9.90 -0.64
CA VAL A 93 2.82 -9.85 -1.95
C VAL A 93 3.03 -8.45 -2.50
N GLU A 94 3.54 -8.36 -3.73
CA GLU A 94 3.77 -7.13 -4.46
C GLU A 94 3.08 -7.25 -5.83
N LEU A 95 1.93 -6.58 -6.01
CA LEU A 95 1.14 -6.60 -7.25
C LEU A 95 1.11 -5.19 -7.84
N ARG A 96 2.12 -4.87 -8.66
CA ARG A 96 2.32 -3.51 -9.20
C ARG A 96 2.12 -3.49 -10.70
N HIS A 97 1.49 -2.42 -11.21
CA HIS A 97 1.11 -2.34 -12.62
C HIS A 97 0.27 -3.55 -13.06
N ALA A 98 -0.60 -4.02 -12.16
CA ALA A 98 -1.51 -5.14 -12.34
C ALA A 98 -2.94 -4.66 -12.68
N GLU A 99 -3.10 -3.35 -12.93
CA GLU A 99 -4.34 -2.71 -13.39
C GLU A 99 -5.55 -2.99 -12.45
N LEU A 100 -5.26 -3.22 -11.16
CA LEU A 100 -6.25 -3.52 -10.12
C LEU A 100 -7.20 -2.33 -9.91
N ARG A 101 -8.51 -2.60 -9.92
CA ARG A 101 -9.64 -1.68 -9.69
C ARG A 101 -10.48 -2.18 -8.52
N ALA A 102 -11.44 -1.39 -8.03
CA ALA A 102 -12.34 -1.79 -6.94
C ALA A 102 -12.99 -3.18 -7.12
N ILE A 103 -13.51 -3.47 -8.31
CA ILE A 103 -14.10 -4.76 -8.69
C ILE A 103 -13.13 -5.96 -8.56
N HIS A 104 -11.82 -5.72 -8.61
CA HIS A 104 -10.77 -6.74 -8.45
C HIS A 104 -10.40 -6.96 -6.97
N VAL A 105 -10.88 -6.10 -6.06
CA VAL A 105 -10.63 -6.19 -4.62
C VAL A 105 -11.70 -7.02 -3.92
N ALA A 106 -12.98 -6.71 -4.18
CA ALA A 106 -14.15 -7.44 -3.69
C ALA A 106 -15.38 -7.14 -4.56
N CYS A 107 -16.32 -8.09 -4.62
CA CYS A 107 -17.63 -7.94 -5.25
C CYS A 107 -18.52 -6.91 -4.52
N GLU A 108 -19.63 -6.52 -5.14
CA GLU A 108 -20.56 -5.55 -4.54
C GLU A 108 -21.63 -6.25 -3.70
N ALA A 109 -22.12 -5.57 -2.66
CA ALA A 109 -23.12 -6.14 -1.75
C ALA A 109 -24.46 -6.46 -2.45
N GLU A 110 -24.76 -5.80 -3.58
CA GLU A 110 -25.96 -6.07 -4.38
C GLU A 110 -25.85 -7.35 -5.23
N ASP A 111 -24.64 -7.81 -5.56
CA ASP A 111 -24.46 -9.10 -6.26
C ASP A 111 -24.89 -10.29 -5.39
N ALA A 112 -24.95 -10.14 -4.06
CA ALA A 112 -25.43 -11.17 -3.13
C ALA A 112 -26.91 -11.56 -3.32
N ASN A 113 -27.69 -10.76 -4.05
CA ASN A 113 -29.06 -11.11 -4.45
C ASN A 113 -29.16 -11.80 -5.83
N ARG A 114 -28.05 -12.01 -6.56
CA ARG A 114 -28.07 -12.85 -7.76
C ARG A 114 -28.25 -14.31 -7.35
N LYS A 115 -29.14 -15.02 -8.06
CA LYS A 115 -29.33 -16.45 -7.86
C LYS A 115 -28.05 -17.20 -8.23
N LEU A 116 -27.57 -18.02 -7.30
CA LEU A 116 -26.49 -18.97 -7.53
C LEU A 116 -26.85 -19.91 -8.70
N GLY A 117 -26.28 -19.66 -9.89
CA GLY A 117 -26.54 -20.48 -11.09
C GLY A 117 -26.49 -19.80 -12.46
N GLU A 118 -26.36 -18.46 -12.58
CA GLU A 118 -26.37 -17.77 -13.89
C GLU A 118 -25.07 -17.02 -14.27
N ARG A 119 -23.90 -17.65 -14.01
CA ARG A 119 -22.71 -17.65 -14.89
C ARG A 119 -21.61 -18.56 -14.34
N ASP A 120 -20.66 -18.94 -15.19
CA ASP A 120 -19.46 -19.70 -14.84
C ASP A 120 -18.55 -18.91 -13.88
N GLU A 121 -18.05 -19.60 -12.85
CA GLU A 121 -17.11 -19.19 -11.77
C GLU A 121 -17.14 -17.71 -11.29
N ASP A 122 -17.47 -17.52 -10.00
CA ASP A 122 -17.45 -16.20 -9.34
C ASP A 122 -16.13 -15.44 -9.60
N PRO A 123 -16.19 -14.15 -9.99
CA PRO A 123 -15.00 -13.42 -10.41
C PRO A 123 -13.95 -13.38 -9.30
N MET A 124 -12.74 -13.81 -9.62
CA MET A 124 -11.67 -13.93 -8.65
C MET A 124 -11.22 -12.55 -8.15
N THR A 125 -11.13 -12.36 -6.84
CA THR A 125 -10.81 -11.07 -6.21
C THR A 125 -9.70 -11.23 -5.17
N LEU A 126 -9.09 -10.11 -4.76
CA LEU A 126 -8.14 -10.11 -3.63
C LEU A 126 -8.81 -10.62 -2.34
N ALA A 127 -10.08 -10.33 -2.10
CA ALA A 127 -10.81 -10.81 -0.92
C ALA A 127 -10.97 -12.34 -0.90
N SER A 128 -11.24 -13.00 -2.05
CA SER A 128 -11.28 -14.46 -2.10
C SER A 128 -9.87 -15.07 -2.05
N ILE A 129 -8.89 -14.50 -2.75
CA ILE A 129 -7.50 -14.96 -2.70
C ILE A 129 -6.89 -14.88 -1.29
N PHE A 130 -7.07 -13.78 -0.57
CA PHE A 130 -6.50 -13.60 0.77
C PHE A 130 -7.21 -14.40 1.87
N SER A 131 -8.32 -15.08 1.56
CA SER A 131 -8.94 -16.07 2.45
C SER A 131 -8.23 -17.43 2.46
N LEU A 132 -7.31 -17.67 1.52
CA LEU A 132 -6.53 -18.90 1.44
C LEU A 132 -5.41 -18.91 2.51
N ASP A 133 -5.22 -20.05 3.19
CA ASP A 133 -4.19 -20.24 4.23
C ASP A 133 -2.80 -19.78 3.83
N SER A 134 -2.45 -19.87 2.54
CA SER A 134 -1.21 -19.38 1.94
C SER A 134 -0.90 -17.89 2.21
N PHE A 135 -1.87 -17.08 2.61
CA PHE A 135 -1.69 -15.67 2.98
C PHE A 135 -1.86 -15.38 4.47
N VAL A 136 -2.14 -16.38 5.32
CA VAL A 136 -2.31 -16.17 6.78
C VAL A 136 -1.05 -15.58 7.44
N SER A 137 0.13 -15.83 6.88
CA SER A 137 1.41 -15.30 7.35
C SER A 137 1.85 -14.00 6.66
N LEU A 138 0.97 -13.31 5.94
CA LEU A 138 1.35 -12.13 5.15
C LEU A 138 1.71 -10.94 6.04
N HIS A 139 2.99 -10.55 6.01
CA HIS A 139 3.51 -9.40 6.73
C HIS A 139 3.57 -8.13 5.87
N THR A 140 3.33 -8.22 4.55
CA THR A 140 3.54 -7.13 3.60
C THR A 140 2.63 -7.23 2.39
N LEU A 141 1.93 -6.13 2.11
CA LEU A 141 1.10 -5.95 0.93
C LEU A 141 1.52 -4.66 0.23
N ASP A 142 2.09 -4.80 -0.97
CA ASP A 142 2.39 -3.72 -1.90
C ASP A 142 1.43 -3.84 -3.09
N LEU A 143 0.56 -2.85 -3.23
CA LEU A 143 -0.37 -2.65 -4.34
C LEU A 143 -0.07 -1.32 -5.04
N GLU A 144 1.18 -0.84 -5.00
CA GLU A 144 1.55 0.43 -5.60
C GLU A 144 1.39 0.42 -7.13
N CYS A 145 0.98 1.55 -7.71
CA CYS A 145 0.80 1.72 -9.15
C CYS A 145 -0.32 0.84 -9.75
N ASN A 146 -1.53 0.95 -9.19
CA ASN A 146 -2.77 0.39 -9.74
C ASN A 146 -3.85 1.49 -9.84
N CYS A 147 -5.12 1.11 -10.01
CA CYS A 147 -6.25 2.00 -10.30
C CYS A 147 -7.39 1.81 -9.27
N LEU A 148 -7.05 1.63 -7.99
CA LEU A 148 -8.02 1.27 -6.95
C LEU A 148 -9.04 2.39 -6.66
N GLY A 149 -8.61 3.65 -6.63
CA GLY A 149 -9.45 4.79 -6.21
C GLY A 149 -9.94 4.67 -4.76
N ASP A 150 -10.77 5.63 -4.32
CA ASP A 150 -11.34 5.63 -2.96
C ASP A 150 -12.15 4.36 -2.66
N GLU A 151 -12.92 3.89 -3.65
CA GLU A 151 -13.77 2.70 -3.52
C GLU A 151 -12.93 1.41 -3.40
N GLY A 152 -11.87 1.25 -4.19
CA GLY A 152 -10.99 0.08 -4.08
C GLY A 152 -10.19 0.06 -2.78
N ILE A 153 -9.79 1.21 -2.26
CA ILE A 153 -9.17 1.32 -0.93
C ILE A 153 -10.20 1.03 0.18
N THR A 154 -11.45 1.47 0.02
CA THR A 154 -12.55 1.15 0.95
C THR A 154 -12.80 -0.36 0.98
N ARG A 155 -12.96 -1.01 -0.19
CA ARG A 155 -13.10 -2.48 -0.26
C ARG A 155 -11.89 -3.21 0.30
N LEU A 156 -10.67 -2.69 0.09
CA LEU A 156 -9.44 -3.27 0.65
C LEU A 156 -9.51 -3.29 2.17
N CYS A 157 -9.86 -2.15 2.79
CA CYS A 157 -9.94 -1.98 4.24
C CYS A 157 -11.08 -2.80 4.89
N LEU A 158 -12.19 -3.03 4.18
CA LEU A 158 -13.34 -3.79 4.68
C LEU A 158 -13.23 -5.31 4.48
N TRP A 159 -12.70 -5.76 3.34
CA TRP A 159 -12.79 -7.16 2.92
C TRP A 159 -11.44 -7.90 2.86
N CYS A 160 -10.33 -7.18 2.64
CA CYS A 160 -9.00 -7.80 2.52
C CYS A 160 -8.19 -7.67 3.82
N LEU A 161 -7.96 -6.44 4.29
CA LEU A 161 -7.04 -6.19 5.41
C LEU A 161 -7.45 -6.85 6.75
N PRO A 162 -8.73 -7.09 7.07
CA PRO A 162 -9.12 -7.83 8.28
C PRO A 162 -8.72 -9.31 8.28
N GLN A 163 -8.56 -9.92 7.09
CA GLN A 163 -8.09 -11.32 6.96
C GLN A 163 -6.57 -11.43 7.21
N LEU A 164 -5.83 -10.35 6.96
CA LEU A 164 -4.36 -10.31 6.98
C LEU A 164 -3.83 -9.97 8.39
N CYS A 165 -4.17 -10.79 9.38
CA CYS A 165 -3.94 -10.55 10.82
C CYS A 165 -2.49 -10.24 11.25
N PHE A 166 -1.50 -10.56 10.42
CA PHE A 166 -0.06 -10.33 10.68
C PHE A 166 0.54 -9.20 9.81
N LEU A 167 -0.28 -8.43 9.11
CA LEU A 167 0.16 -7.37 8.19
C LEU A 167 0.89 -6.24 8.95
N LYS A 168 2.14 -6.00 8.56
CA LYS A 168 2.99 -4.94 9.14
C LYS A 168 3.33 -3.81 8.18
N ARG A 169 3.13 -4.01 6.88
CA ARG A 169 3.54 -3.07 5.84
C ARG A 169 2.48 -3.00 4.75
N LEU A 170 1.87 -1.83 4.58
CA LEU A 170 0.84 -1.56 3.57
C LEU A 170 1.34 -0.44 2.65
N PHE A 171 1.49 -0.73 1.36
CA PHE A 171 1.87 0.25 0.35
C PHE A 171 0.78 0.32 -0.73
N VAL A 172 0.19 1.50 -0.88
CA VAL A 172 -0.90 1.82 -1.82
C VAL A 172 -0.59 3.11 -2.61
N ALA A 173 0.69 3.46 -2.73
CA ALA A 173 1.13 4.62 -3.50
C ALA A 173 0.68 4.56 -4.97
N SER A 174 0.38 5.68 -5.61
CA SER A 174 -0.07 5.73 -7.01
C SER A 174 -1.32 4.86 -7.29
N ASN A 175 -2.41 5.11 -6.56
CA ASN A 175 -3.70 4.44 -6.74
C ASN A 175 -4.90 5.38 -7.02
N GLY A 176 -4.68 6.71 -6.97
CA GLY A 176 -5.68 7.70 -7.35
C GLY A 176 -6.83 7.87 -6.34
N PHE A 177 -6.60 7.58 -5.06
CA PHE A 177 -7.57 7.84 -3.99
C PHE A 177 -7.28 9.17 -3.28
N GLY A 178 -8.31 9.77 -2.69
CA GLY A 178 -8.24 11.01 -1.93
C GLY A 178 -8.61 10.83 -0.46
N VAL A 179 -9.38 11.78 0.07
CA VAL A 179 -9.74 11.83 1.50
C VAL A 179 -10.57 10.61 1.93
N SER A 180 -11.50 10.13 1.10
CA SER A 180 -12.38 8.99 1.44
C SER A 180 -11.60 7.69 1.62
N GLY A 181 -10.66 7.38 0.72
CA GLY A 181 -9.77 6.23 0.83
C GLY A 181 -8.80 6.36 2.01
N LEU A 182 -8.29 7.57 2.29
CA LEU A 182 -7.51 7.82 3.51
C LEU A 182 -8.35 7.56 4.78
N ARG A 183 -9.59 8.04 4.81
CA ARG A 183 -10.54 7.82 5.92
C ARG A 183 -10.83 6.33 6.13
N ALA A 184 -10.97 5.54 5.07
CA ALA A 184 -11.11 4.09 5.15
C ALA A 184 -9.86 3.40 5.77
N ILE A 185 -8.66 3.85 5.41
CA ILE A 185 -7.40 3.36 6.02
C ILE A 185 -7.33 3.72 7.51
N VAL A 186 -7.69 4.96 7.89
CA VAL A 186 -7.73 5.40 9.29
C VAL A 186 -8.70 4.54 10.10
N ASN A 187 -9.95 4.42 9.62
CA ASN A 187 -11.00 3.60 10.21
C ASN A 187 -10.54 2.16 10.47
N TYR A 188 -9.92 1.51 9.47
CA TYR A 188 -9.31 0.19 9.64
C TYR A 188 -8.24 0.18 10.75
N THR A 189 -7.31 1.15 10.76
CA THR A 189 -6.24 1.17 11.78
C THR A 189 -6.73 1.43 13.20
N GLU A 190 -7.78 2.23 13.38
CA GLU A 190 -8.39 2.46 14.69
C GLU A 190 -9.21 1.24 15.19
N GLY A 191 -9.55 0.30 14.30
CA GLY A 191 -10.54 -0.75 14.56
C GLY A 191 -11.99 -0.29 14.39
N ASN A 192 -12.19 0.95 13.93
CA ASN A 192 -13.48 1.57 13.60
C ASN A 192 -14.01 1.05 12.25
N ALA A 193 -14.27 -0.25 12.15
CA ALA A 193 -15.07 -0.80 11.06
C ALA A 193 -16.46 -0.11 11.04
N PRO A 194 -17.02 0.25 9.86
CA PRO A 194 -18.33 0.87 9.79
C PRO A 194 -19.39 -0.07 10.41
N GLY A 195 -20.11 0.46 11.40
CA GLY A 195 -20.98 -0.36 12.24
C GLY A 195 -22.20 -0.89 11.51
N THR A 196 -22.34 -2.22 11.51
CA THR A 196 -23.59 -3.00 11.62
C THR A 196 -24.73 -2.85 10.60
N ASP A 197 -24.77 -1.84 9.72
CA ASP A 197 -25.90 -1.62 8.78
C ASP A 197 -25.60 -2.01 7.32
N ALA A 198 -24.38 -2.47 7.01
CA ALA A 198 -24.02 -3.06 5.71
C ALA A 198 -23.57 -4.52 5.89
N HIS A 199 -24.00 -5.41 4.99
CA HIS A 199 -23.78 -6.86 5.10
C HIS A 199 -22.29 -7.25 5.06
N THR A 200 -21.68 -7.42 6.23
CA THR A 200 -20.39 -8.12 6.40
C THR A 200 -20.64 -9.62 6.68
N PRO A 201 -19.85 -10.54 6.11
CA PRO A 201 -19.98 -11.97 6.40
C PRO A 201 -19.52 -12.26 7.83
N SER A 202 -20.41 -12.80 8.65
CA SER A 202 -20.24 -13.05 10.09
C SER A 202 -19.29 -14.23 10.41
N THR A 203 -18.27 -14.46 9.58
CA THR A 203 -17.42 -15.66 9.58
C THR A 203 -16.05 -15.41 10.20
N PHE A 204 -15.63 -14.16 10.35
CA PHE A 204 -14.31 -13.79 10.88
C PHE A 204 -14.38 -13.37 12.36
N PRO A 205 -13.44 -13.80 13.22
CA PRO A 205 -13.45 -13.49 14.64
C PRO A 205 -13.06 -12.02 14.90
N PHE A 206 -14.04 -11.12 14.86
CA PHE A 206 -13.92 -9.76 15.38
C PHE A 206 -13.53 -9.81 16.87
N THR A 207 -12.24 -9.64 17.16
CA THR A 207 -11.76 -9.55 18.54
C THR A 207 -12.27 -8.27 19.19
N THR A 208 -13.24 -8.40 20.10
CA THR A 208 -13.80 -7.30 20.88
C THR A 208 -12.71 -6.67 21.75
N ARG A 209 -12.25 -5.49 21.33
CA ARG A 209 -10.96 -4.92 21.75
C ARG A 209 -11.16 -3.90 22.88
N THR A 210 -11.38 -4.40 24.09
CA THR A 210 -11.65 -3.59 25.30
C THR A 210 -10.41 -2.99 25.98
N GLU A 211 -9.24 -3.07 25.34
CA GLU A 211 -8.02 -2.33 25.70
C GLU A 211 -7.47 -1.62 24.46
N THR A 212 -6.83 -0.45 24.65
CA THR A 212 -6.25 0.41 23.59
C THR A 212 -4.95 -0.15 22.98
N LYS A 213 -4.97 -1.44 22.65
CA LYS A 213 -3.90 -2.17 21.96
C LYS A 213 -3.73 -1.61 20.54
N LEU A 214 -2.58 -1.01 20.26
CA LEU A 214 -2.20 -0.36 18.99
C LEU A 214 -2.34 -1.25 17.74
N HIS A 215 -2.43 -0.61 16.56
CA HIS A 215 -2.44 -1.27 15.26
C HIS A 215 -1.02 -1.73 14.84
N PRO A 216 -0.83 -2.96 14.32
CA PRO A 216 0.50 -3.56 14.11
C PRO A 216 1.30 -3.03 12.89
N LEU A 217 0.87 -1.96 12.23
CA LEU A 217 1.54 -1.44 11.03
C LEU A 217 2.85 -0.71 11.39
N GLU A 218 3.96 -1.27 10.93
CA GLU A 218 5.30 -0.69 11.04
C GLU A 218 5.67 0.24 9.87
N ALA A 219 4.97 0.15 8.73
CA ALA A 219 5.11 1.09 7.62
C ALA A 219 3.83 1.25 6.80
N VAL A 220 3.54 2.49 6.39
CA VAL A 220 2.42 2.84 5.50
C VAL A 220 2.91 3.71 4.35
N GLY A 221 2.51 3.37 3.11
CA GLY A 221 2.86 4.11 1.91
C GLY A 221 1.64 4.66 1.17
N LEU A 222 1.51 5.98 1.15
CA LEU A 222 0.38 6.73 0.56
C LEU A 222 0.83 7.67 -0.58
N THR A 223 2.11 7.60 -0.95
CA THR A 223 2.80 8.47 -1.92
C THR A 223 2.09 8.57 -3.28
N ASN A 224 2.14 9.72 -3.95
CA ASN A 224 1.51 9.92 -5.27
C ASN A 224 0.01 9.56 -5.30
N ASN A 225 -0.73 10.04 -4.31
CA ASN A 225 -2.20 10.02 -4.27
C ASN A 225 -2.70 11.43 -3.96
N PRO A 226 -3.79 11.91 -4.59
CA PRO A 226 -4.33 13.27 -4.40
C PRO A 226 -5.04 13.41 -3.05
N LEU A 227 -4.27 13.41 -1.96
CA LEU A 227 -4.81 13.54 -0.61
C LEU A 227 -5.12 15.00 -0.27
N PHE A 228 -4.19 15.91 -0.55
CA PHE A 228 -4.32 17.33 -0.24
C PHE A 228 -4.87 18.12 -1.44
N SER A 229 -5.88 18.92 -1.16
CA SER A 229 -6.49 19.94 -2.01
C SER A 229 -7.08 20.99 -1.08
N ASN A 230 -6.96 22.27 -1.45
CA ASN A 230 -7.10 23.42 -0.52
C ASN A 230 -8.38 23.40 0.35
N ASP A 231 -9.45 22.80 -0.14
CA ASP A 231 -10.77 22.75 0.52
C ASP A 231 -10.84 21.72 1.67
N ASN A 232 -9.84 20.84 1.82
CA ASN A 232 -9.87 19.67 2.71
C ASN A 232 -8.53 19.35 3.40
N ASP A 233 -7.54 20.26 3.34
CA ASP A 233 -6.21 20.07 3.93
C ASP A 233 -6.20 19.86 5.47
N GLU A 234 -7.19 20.41 6.18
CA GLU A 234 -7.37 20.24 7.63
C GLU A 234 -7.82 18.81 7.97
N GLU A 235 -8.88 18.30 7.33
CA GLU A 235 -9.36 16.93 7.54
C GLU A 235 -8.26 15.89 7.23
N VAL A 236 -7.51 16.09 6.14
CA VAL A 236 -6.41 15.20 5.76
C VAL A 236 -5.30 15.21 6.81
N THR A 237 -5.05 16.36 7.46
CA THR A 237 -4.07 16.48 8.54
C THR A 237 -4.52 15.75 9.80
N ASP A 238 -5.80 15.86 10.17
CA ASP A 238 -6.40 15.16 11.31
C ASP A 238 -6.44 13.64 11.08
N LEU A 239 -6.86 13.19 9.89
CA LEU A 239 -6.83 11.77 9.51
C LEU A 239 -5.41 11.18 9.59
N LEU A 240 -4.39 11.91 9.13
CA LEU A 240 -3.00 11.47 9.28
C LEU A 240 -2.55 11.46 10.75
N SER A 241 -3.06 12.36 11.60
CA SER A 241 -2.84 12.31 13.05
C SER A 241 -3.50 11.07 13.68
N CYS A 242 -4.73 10.72 13.29
CA CYS A 242 -5.40 9.50 13.75
C CYS A 242 -4.63 8.24 13.34
N LEU A 243 -4.16 8.15 12.09
CA LEU A 243 -3.29 7.05 11.63
C LEU A 243 -2.01 6.92 12.48
N LEU A 244 -1.36 8.05 12.78
CA LEU A 244 -0.17 8.12 13.63
C LEU A 244 -0.47 7.67 15.07
N HIS A 245 -1.62 8.03 15.64
CA HIS A 245 -2.02 7.61 16.98
C HIS A 245 -2.43 6.13 17.04
N ALA A 246 -3.17 5.62 16.04
CA ALA A 246 -3.65 4.25 15.98
C ALA A 246 -2.50 3.23 15.93
N CYS A 247 -1.45 3.53 15.15
CA CYS A 247 -0.25 2.69 15.08
C CYS A 247 0.77 3.03 16.19
N GLY A 248 0.81 4.29 16.64
CA GLY A 248 1.63 4.76 17.76
C GLY A 248 3.13 4.42 17.59
N PRO A 249 3.84 4.02 18.67
CA PRO A 249 5.27 3.67 18.64
C PRO A 249 5.66 2.45 17.78
N LEU A 250 4.72 1.85 17.03
CA LEU A 250 5.02 0.79 16.06
C LEU A 250 5.34 1.35 14.66
N LEU A 251 4.79 2.52 14.29
CA LEU A 251 4.89 3.07 12.93
C LEU A 251 6.23 3.75 12.66
N ARG A 252 7.16 3.01 12.05
CA ARG A 252 8.52 3.48 11.77
C ARG A 252 8.65 4.26 10.47
N ARG A 253 7.73 4.10 9.51
CA ARG A 253 7.79 4.79 8.20
C ARG A 253 6.42 5.20 7.68
N LEU A 254 6.28 6.47 7.32
CA LEU A 254 5.10 7.02 6.65
C LEU A 254 5.54 7.71 5.35
N HIS A 255 5.18 7.15 4.19
CA HIS A 255 5.62 7.65 2.89
C HIS A 255 4.53 8.52 2.24
N LEU A 256 4.64 9.83 2.44
CA LEU A 256 3.72 10.88 1.96
C LEU A 256 4.42 11.78 0.91
N ASN A 257 5.21 11.20 0.00
CA ASN A 257 5.84 11.97 -1.07
C ASN A 257 4.78 12.28 -2.14
N HIS A 258 4.81 13.49 -2.71
CA HIS A 258 3.92 13.89 -3.81
C HIS A 258 2.43 13.60 -3.55
N VAL A 259 1.92 14.00 -2.38
CA VAL A 259 0.49 13.89 -2.01
C VAL A 259 -0.24 15.24 -2.03
N GLY A 260 0.44 16.30 -2.48
CA GLY A 260 -0.06 17.68 -2.52
C GLY A 260 0.19 18.50 -1.25
N MET A 261 0.82 17.92 -0.22
CA MET A 261 0.86 18.51 1.13
C MET A 261 1.47 19.93 1.15
N PRO A 262 0.72 20.96 1.62
CA PRO A 262 1.27 22.30 1.75
C PRO A 262 2.15 22.45 3.00
N THR A 263 2.97 23.49 2.99
CA THR A 263 3.86 23.87 4.11
C THR A 263 3.13 24.00 5.45
N SER A 264 1.88 24.47 5.44
CA SER A 264 1.00 24.58 6.62
C SER A 264 0.72 23.24 7.27
N SER A 265 0.13 22.30 6.52
CA SER A 265 -0.22 20.96 7.00
C SER A 265 1.01 20.17 7.44
N ALA A 266 2.14 20.32 6.73
CA ALA A 266 3.41 19.74 7.14
C ALA A 266 3.83 20.22 8.55
N VAL A 267 3.76 21.53 8.83
CA VAL A 267 4.06 22.08 10.16
C VAL A 267 3.07 21.60 11.21
N THR A 268 1.77 21.55 10.89
CA THR A 268 0.73 21.04 11.81
C THR A 268 0.99 19.58 12.19
N MET A 269 1.34 18.71 11.23
CA MET A 269 1.73 17.33 11.52
C MET A 269 2.92 17.24 12.48
N VAL A 270 3.96 18.09 12.34
CA VAL A 270 5.08 18.09 13.32
C VAL A 270 4.60 18.52 14.72
N ARG A 271 3.67 19.48 14.81
CA ARG A 271 3.10 19.91 16.10
C ARG A 271 2.33 18.77 16.76
N MET A 272 1.42 18.12 16.05
CA MET A 272 0.65 16.97 16.56
C MET A 272 1.59 15.83 17.00
N CYS A 273 2.67 15.59 16.26
CA CYS A 273 3.66 14.56 16.60
C CYS A 273 4.52 14.93 17.84
N PHE A 274 4.89 16.19 18.06
CA PHE A 274 5.95 16.53 19.03
C PHE A 274 5.59 17.56 20.11
N ALA A 275 4.74 18.54 19.80
CA ALA A 275 4.25 19.51 20.78
C ALA A 275 2.94 19.06 21.46
N GLY A 276 2.15 18.22 20.78
CA GLY A 276 0.80 17.87 21.18
C GLY A 276 -0.21 18.96 20.81
N ASP A 277 -1.41 18.83 21.37
CA ASP A 277 -2.56 19.72 21.17
C ASP A 277 -3.33 19.93 22.50
N LYS A 278 -4.28 20.86 22.54
CA LYS A 278 -5.27 21.06 23.62
C LYS A 278 -5.94 19.75 24.08
N VAL A 279 -6.22 18.82 23.16
CA VAL A 279 -6.82 17.50 23.46
C VAL A 279 -5.76 16.49 23.95
N ARG A 280 -4.49 16.66 23.57
CA ARG A 280 -3.38 15.73 23.85
C ARG A 280 -2.12 16.53 24.24
N PRO A 281 -2.00 17.01 25.49
CA PRO A 281 -0.97 17.98 25.90
C PRO A 281 0.45 17.41 26.01
N HIS A 282 0.65 16.15 25.63
CA HIS A 282 1.95 15.53 25.43
C HIS A 282 1.96 14.98 24.01
N GLY A 283 2.91 15.43 23.19
CA GLY A 283 3.15 14.86 21.86
C GLY A 283 3.57 13.39 21.94
N PHE A 284 3.69 12.77 20.76
CA PHE A 284 4.13 11.39 20.59
C PHE A 284 5.55 11.37 19.98
N PRO A 285 6.62 11.62 20.77
CA PRO A 285 7.99 11.75 20.28
C PRO A 285 8.55 10.40 19.80
N HIS A 286 8.11 9.96 18.62
CA HIS A 286 8.46 8.68 18.05
C HIS A 286 9.84 8.76 17.38
N THR A 287 10.89 8.59 18.18
CA THR A 287 12.31 8.68 17.78
C THR A 287 12.77 7.71 16.68
N GLN A 288 11.92 6.77 16.26
CA GLN A 288 12.16 5.82 15.17
C GLN A 288 11.26 6.05 13.94
N LEU A 289 10.31 6.98 14.00
CA LEU A 289 9.48 7.36 12.86
C LEU A 289 10.31 8.15 11.85
N THR A 290 10.14 7.81 10.57
CA THR A 290 10.55 8.61 9.42
C THR A 290 9.33 8.94 8.56
N VAL A 291 9.02 10.22 8.41
CA VAL A 291 7.98 10.72 7.50
C VAL A 291 8.66 11.27 6.25
N TYR A 292 8.33 10.72 5.07
CA TYR A 292 8.90 11.18 3.80
C TYR A 292 7.93 12.15 3.12
N LEU A 293 8.35 13.41 2.92
CA LEU A 293 7.53 14.51 2.41
C LEU A 293 8.07 15.11 1.09
N LYS A 294 8.89 14.37 0.33
CA LYS A 294 9.51 14.89 -0.89
C LYS A 294 8.45 15.19 -1.96
N GLN A 295 8.73 16.15 -2.84
CA GLN A 295 7.89 16.49 -4.00
C GLN A 295 6.46 16.96 -3.64
N ASN A 296 6.30 17.53 -2.45
CA ASN A 296 5.12 18.28 -2.00
C ASN A 296 5.39 19.80 -2.05
N ASP A 297 4.37 20.63 -1.82
CA ASP A 297 4.47 22.10 -1.82
C ASP A 297 4.96 22.65 -0.45
N ILE A 298 6.19 22.27 -0.11
CA ILE A 298 6.82 22.61 1.16
C ILE A 298 8.01 23.54 0.94
N ASP A 299 7.79 24.83 1.22
CA ASP A 299 8.84 25.83 1.41
C ASP A 299 9.68 25.41 2.63
N LYS A 300 10.93 25.03 2.37
CA LYS A 300 11.84 24.48 3.38
C LYS A 300 12.29 25.54 4.39
N GLU A 301 12.48 26.79 3.97
CA GLU A 301 12.88 27.85 4.89
C GLU A 301 11.74 28.23 5.82
N ARG A 302 10.52 28.36 5.28
CA ARG A 302 9.31 28.60 6.07
C ARG A 302 9.00 27.43 7.00
N PHE A 303 9.13 26.18 6.53
CA PHE A 303 8.98 24.97 7.34
C PHE A 303 9.97 24.95 8.51
N TYR A 304 11.28 25.00 8.23
CA TYR A 304 12.30 24.95 9.28
C TYR A 304 12.27 26.18 10.20
N SER A 305 11.85 27.37 9.71
CA SER A 305 11.65 28.51 10.61
C SER A 305 10.50 28.26 11.57
N ARG A 306 9.34 27.75 11.11
CA ARG A 306 8.26 27.40 12.03
C ARG A 306 8.68 26.33 13.03
N LEU A 307 9.51 25.35 12.66
CA LEU A 307 10.01 24.37 13.63
C LEU A 307 11.00 24.97 14.66
N ARG A 308 11.67 26.08 14.34
CA ARG A 308 12.46 26.88 15.31
C ARG A 308 11.56 27.70 16.23
N ASP A 309 10.57 28.40 15.67
CA ASP A 309 9.57 29.20 16.42
C ASP A 309 8.81 28.36 17.47
N LEU A 310 8.75 27.05 17.26
CA LEU A 310 8.03 26.06 18.08
C LEU A 310 8.95 25.22 18.97
N GLU A 311 10.25 25.52 19.03
CA GLU A 311 11.31 24.81 19.79
C GLU A 311 11.53 23.32 19.43
N ILE A 312 10.66 22.71 18.61
CA ILE A 312 10.72 21.32 18.11
C ILE A 312 11.78 21.09 17.01
N GLY A 313 12.84 21.91 16.94
CA GLY A 313 13.89 21.81 15.91
C GLY A 313 14.62 20.46 15.86
N ALA A 314 14.64 19.69 16.95
CA ALA A 314 15.16 18.31 16.97
C ALA A 314 14.27 17.32 16.19
N ALA A 315 12.95 17.53 16.22
CA ALA A 315 11.96 16.69 15.54
C ALA A 315 12.03 16.79 14.02
N ALA A 316 12.63 17.87 13.49
CA ALA A 316 12.86 18.05 12.06
C ALA A 316 13.60 16.86 11.41
N ARG A 317 14.41 16.11 12.18
CA ARG A 317 15.13 14.91 11.71
C ARG A 317 14.23 13.73 11.35
N THR A 318 13.00 13.69 11.86
CA THR A 318 11.97 12.70 11.48
C THR A 318 11.36 12.98 10.11
N PHE A 319 11.45 14.22 9.61
CA PHE A 319 10.80 14.65 8.37
C PHE A 319 11.81 14.80 7.22
N VAL A 320 11.68 13.94 6.21
CA VAL A 320 12.54 13.93 5.02
C VAL A 320 11.87 14.73 3.90
N VAL A 321 12.07 16.04 3.95
CA VAL A 321 11.59 17.05 2.97
C VAL A 321 12.64 17.29 1.88
#